data_AF-A0A1V9V3Q1-F1
#
_entry.id   AF-A0A1V9V3Q1-F1
#
_cell.length_a   1.000
_cell.length_b   1.000
_cell.length_c   1.000
_cell.angle_alpha   90.00
_cell.angle_beta   90.00
_cell.angle_gamma   90.00
#
_symmetry.space_group_name_H-M   'P 1'
#
loop_
_entity.id
_entity.type
_entity.pdbx_description
1 polymer ?
#
loop_
_entity_poly.entity_id
_entity_poly.type
_entity_poly.pdbx_seq_one_letter_code
_entity_poly.pdbx_strand_id
1 'polypeptide(L)'
;MTTTHERTRGVVDAGEFLERLSKDSSLPRPVRLEAKRLLRHFPSGQDISRAGRLENIRQRAIDELLGNGVELPPVLSTWPISETFFSGDGDEAATIVTMRI
;
A
#
# COMPACT_ATOMS: atom_id res chain seq x y z
N MET A 1 1.27 11.93 -12.11
CA MET A 1 1.50 11.47 -10.72
C MET A 1 0.91 10.08 -10.62
N THR A 2 1.63 9.13 -10.02
CA THR A 2 1.09 7.79 -9.74
C THR A 2 0.22 7.85 -8.49
N THR A 3 -1.01 7.36 -8.58
CA THR A 3 -1.93 7.25 -7.44
C THR A 3 -1.45 6.18 -6.45
N THR A 4 -1.91 6.27 -5.20
CA THR A 4 -1.64 5.23 -4.19
C THR A 4 -2.12 3.86 -4.66
N HIS A 5 -3.26 3.81 -5.37
CA HIS A 5 -3.78 2.57 -5.94
C HIS A 5 -2.83 1.99 -7.00
N GLU A 6 -2.36 2.80 -7.95
CA GLU A 6 -1.39 2.38 -8.97
C GLU A 6 -0.07 1.90 -8.33
N ARG A 7 0.41 2.58 -7.29
CA ARG A 7 1.60 2.17 -6.54
C ARG A 7 1.39 0.83 -5.84
N THR A 8 0.24 0.66 -5.19
CA THR A 8 -0.15 -0.58 -4.51
C THR A 8 -0.18 -1.75 -5.49
N ARG A 9 -0.86 -1.56 -6.62
CA ARG A 9 -0.94 -2.55 -7.70
C ARG A 9 0.45 -2.87 -8.25
N GLY A 10 1.30 -1.86 -8.45
CA GLY A 10 2.68 -2.06 -8.91
C GLY A 10 3.52 -2.93 -7.98
N VAL A 11 3.38 -2.78 -6.66
CA VAL A 11 4.08 -3.63 -5.68
C VAL A 11 3.56 -5.07 -5.72
N VAL A 12 2.24 -5.26 -5.81
CA VAL A 12 1.63 -6.59 -5.96
C VAL A 12 2.11 -7.27 -7.24
N ASP A 13 2.02 -6.58 -8.38
CA ASP A 13 2.37 -7.11 -9.69
C ASP A 13 3.86 -7.46 -9.78
N ALA A 14 4.73 -6.65 -9.17
CA ALA A 14 6.16 -6.95 -9.08
C ALA A 14 6.43 -8.21 -8.25
N GLY A 15 5.72 -8.40 -7.13
CA GLY A 15 5.81 -9.63 -6.33
C GLY A 15 5.35 -10.87 -7.12
N GLU A 16 4.20 -10.80 -7.78
CA GLU A 16 3.67 -11.88 -8.62
C GLU A 16 4.60 -12.19 -9.81
N PHE A 17 5.22 -11.17 -10.40
CA PHE A 17 6.21 -11.34 -11.46
C PHE A 17 7.45 -12.08 -10.96
N LEU A 18 8.02 -11.68 -9.82
CA LEU A 18 9.17 -12.37 -9.22
C LEU A 18 8.84 -13.82 -8.86
N GLU A 19 7.62 -14.09 -8.39
CA GLU A 19 7.16 -15.45 -8.13
C GLU A 19 7.14 -16.29 -9.41
N ARG A 20 6.58 -15.76 -10.51
CA ARG A 20 6.61 -16.42 -11.82
C ARG A 20 8.02 -16.72 -12.29
N LEU A 21 8.92 -15.73 -12.25
CA LEU A 21 10.33 -15.90 -12.63
C LEU A 21 11.04 -16.97 -11.79
N SER A 22 10.74 -17.05 -10.49
CA SER A 22 11.38 -18.01 -9.59
C SER A 22 11.02 -19.48 -9.91
N LYS A 23 9.86 -19.71 -10.55
CA LYS A 23 9.30 -21.03 -10.87
C LYS A 23 9.46 -21.43 -12.32
N ASP A 24 9.79 -20.49 -13.21
CA ASP A 24 9.90 -20.72 -14.65
C ASP A 24 11.15 -21.56 -15.00
N SER A 25 10.95 -22.83 -15.37
CA SER A 25 12.04 -23.76 -15.70
C SER A 25 12.79 -23.41 -16.99
N SER A 26 12.23 -22.56 -17.86
CA SER A 26 12.89 -22.10 -19.09
C SER A 26 14.02 -21.08 -18.80
N LEU A 27 14.00 -20.43 -17.63
CA LEU A 27 15.00 -19.44 -17.24
C LEU A 27 16.27 -20.07 -16.66
N PRO A 28 17.45 -19.46 -16.87
CA PRO A 28 18.69 -19.89 -16.24
C PRO A 28 18.58 -19.93 -14.70
N ARG A 29 19.21 -20.96 -14.09
CA ARG A 29 19.20 -21.14 -12.62
C ARG A 29 19.57 -19.88 -11.83
N PRO A 30 20.57 -19.06 -12.22
CA PRO A 30 20.91 -17.83 -11.50
C PRO A 30 19.75 -16.82 -11.44
N VAL A 31 19.02 -16.65 -12.54
CA VAL A 31 17.87 -15.72 -12.62
C VAL A 31 16.77 -16.14 -11.66
N ARG A 32 16.43 -17.44 -11.65
CA ARG A 32 15.39 -17.98 -10.75
C ARG A 32 15.77 -17.83 -9.28
N LEU A 33 17.05 -18.02 -8.96
CA LEU A 33 17.55 -17.89 -7.60
C LEU A 33 17.52 -16.42 -7.13
N GLU A 34 17.87 -15.48 -7.99
CA GLU A 34 17.79 -14.05 -7.67
C GLU A 34 16.34 -13.58 -7.53
N ALA A 35 15.44 -14.01 -8.41
CA ALA A 35 14.01 -13.74 -8.27
C ALA A 35 13.47 -14.28 -6.92
N LYS A 36 13.84 -15.51 -6.55
CA LYS A 36 13.51 -16.09 -5.23
C LYS A 36 14.14 -15.33 -4.07
N ARG A 37 15.34 -14.75 -4.25
CA ARG A 37 16.01 -13.92 -3.23
C ARG A 37 15.25 -12.63 -3.00
N LEU A 38 14.89 -11.92 -4.07
CA LEU A 38 14.13 -10.68 -4.01
C LEU A 38 12.72 -10.90 -3.44
N LEU A 39 12.04 -11.96 -3.87
CA LEU A 39 10.68 -12.28 -3.42
C LEU A 39 10.56 -12.43 -1.90
N ARG A 40 11.62 -12.88 -1.19
CA ARG A 40 11.61 -12.97 0.28
C ARG A 40 11.47 -11.63 1.00
N HIS A 41 11.69 -10.53 0.29
CA HIS A 41 11.59 -9.17 0.82
C HIS A 41 10.33 -8.45 0.30
N PHE A 42 9.57 -9.08 -0.59
CA PHE A 42 8.30 -8.51 -1.05
C PHE A 42 7.20 -8.79 -0.02
N PRO A 43 6.38 -7.77 0.31
CA PRO A 43 5.20 -7.99 1.13
C PRO A 43 4.23 -8.90 0.37
N SER A 44 3.52 -9.77 1.09
CA SER A 44 2.42 -10.52 0.49
C SER A 44 1.24 -9.59 0.19
N GLY A 45 0.33 -10.00 -0.70
CA GLY A 45 -0.91 -9.25 -0.93
C GLY A 45 -1.72 -9.05 0.36
N GLN A 46 -1.66 -9.99 1.31
CA GLN A 46 -2.28 -9.83 2.62
C GLN A 46 -1.60 -8.77 3.49
N ASP A 47 -0.27 -8.68 3.44
CA ASP A 47 0.48 -7.66 4.19
C ASP A 47 0.16 -6.25 3.66
N ILE A 48 0.12 -6.11 2.33
CA ILE A 48 -0.27 -4.88 1.63
C ILE A 48 -1.69 -4.48 2.02
N SER A 49 -2.65 -5.40 1.93
CA SER A 49 -4.05 -5.18 2.31
C SER A 49 -4.22 -4.77 3.77
N ARG A 50 -3.47 -5.39 4.70
CA ARG A 50 -3.45 -5.03 6.12
C ARG A 50 -2.86 -3.64 6.34
N ALA A 51 -1.75 -3.32 5.69
CA ALA A 51 -1.12 -2.01 5.79
C ALA A 51 -2.06 -0.90 5.31
N GLY A 52 -2.68 -1.06 4.13
CA GLY A 52 -3.64 -0.09 3.61
C GLY A 52 -4.87 0.08 4.51
N ARG A 53 -5.40 -1.00 5.10
CA ARG A 53 -6.48 -0.90 6.10
C ARG A 53 -6.06 -0.12 7.34
N LEU A 54 -4.84 -0.36 7.86
CA LEU A 54 -4.34 0.33 9.03
C LEU A 54 -4.15 1.83 8.78
N GLU A 55 -3.64 2.19 7.60
CA GLU A 55 -3.53 3.59 7.15
C GLU A 55 -4.90 4.27 7.10
N ASN A 56 -5.90 3.60 6.52
CA ASN A 56 -7.27 4.11 6.47
C ASN A 56 -7.90 4.32 7.85
N ILE A 57 -7.71 3.38 8.79
CA ILE A 57 -8.20 3.50 10.17
C ILE A 57 -7.53 4.69 10.85
N ARG A 58 -6.21 4.83 10.70
CA ARG A 58 -5.44 5.94 11.26
C ARG A 58 -5.92 7.27 10.73
N GLN A 59 -6.15 7.39 9.41
CA GLN A 59 -6.62 8.63 8.80
C GLN A 59 -7.99 9.02 9.35
N ARG A 60 -8.94 8.08 9.39
CA ARG A 60 -10.29 8.31 9.95
C ARG A 60 -10.27 8.76 11.40
N ALA A 61 -9.43 8.13 12.22
CA ALA A 61 -9.30 8.50 13.64
C ALA A 61 -8.75 9.92 13.81
N ILE A 62 -7.79 10.32 12.98
CA ILE A 62 -7.25 11.69 13.01
C ILE A 62 -8.30 12.70 12.52
N ASP A 63 -9.01 12.40 11.43
CA ASP A 63 -10.05 13.27 10.89
C ASP A 63 -11.18 13.49 11.91
N GLU A 64 -11.57 12.45 12.65
CA GLU A 64 -12.56 12.53 13.73
C GLU A 64 -12.08 13.43 14.89
N LEU A 65 -10.84 13.26 15.33
CA LEU A 65 -10.27 14.11 16.39
C LEU A 65 -10.22 15.59 15.98
N LEU A 66 -9.78 15.87 14.75
CA LEU A 66 -9.74 17.23 14.21
C LEU A 66 -11.15 17.82 14.05
N GLY A 67 -12.12 17.02 13.58
CA GLY A 67 -13.52 17.43 13.47
C GLY A 67 -14.16 17.79 14.81
N ASN A 68 -13.70 17.17 15.90
CA ASN A 68 -14.12 17.47 17.26
C ASN A 68 -13.34 18.64 17.91
N GLY A 69 -12.44 19.30 17.17
CA GLY A 69 -11.65 20.42 17.68
C GLY A 69 -10.56 20.01 18.68
N VAL A 70 -10.17 18.73 18.71
CA VAL A 70 -9.10 18.25 19.59
C VAL A 70 -7.75 18.69 19.03
N GLU A 71 -6.95 19.38 19.85
CA GLU A 71 -5.56 19.67 19.50
C GLU A 71 -4.73 18.37 19.51
N LEU A 72 -4.11 18.07 18.38
CA LEU A 72 -3.28 16.88 18.25
C LEU A 72 -1.88 17.14 18.81
N PRO A 73 -1.29 16.16 19.54
CA PRO A 73 0.14 16.17 19.82
C PRO A 73 0.97 16.31 18.53
N PRO A 74 2.15 16.95 18.58
CA PRO A 74 2.98 17.21 17.39
C PRO A 74 3.29 15.96 16.54
N VAL A 75 3.40 14.79 17.18
CA VAL A 75 3.63 13.53 16.45
C VAL A 75 2.41 13.15 15.60
N LEU A 76 1.19 13.33 16.10
CA LEU A 76 -0.05 12.98 15.40
C LEU A 76 -0.43 14.02 14.34
N SER A 77 -0.05 15.29 14.51
CA SER A 77 -0.31 16.33 13.50
C SER A 77 0.48 16.12 12.20
N THR A 78 1.56 15.34 12.22
CA THR A 78 2.30 14.97 11.00
C THR A 78 1.63 13.86 10.19
N TRP A 79 0.68 13.14 10.80
CA TRP A 79 0.09 11.95 10.21
C TRP A 79 -0.78 12.24 8.98
N PRO A 80 -1.66 13.27 8.96
CA PRO A 80 -2.45 13.64 7.78
C PRO A 80 -1.62 14.09 6.57
N ILE A 81 -0.37 14.52 6.81
CA ILE A 81 0.54 15.03 5.79
C ILE A 81 1.37 13.89 5.18
N SER A 82 1.37 12.71 5.82
CA SER A 82 2.09 11.55 5.32
C SER A 82 1.31 10.92 4.17
N GLU A 83 1.95 10.78 3.00
CA GLU A 83 1.33 10.10 1.86
C GLU A 83 1.01 8.63 2.22
N THR A 84 -0.18 8.17 1.84
CA THR A 84 -0.57 6.76 2.02
C THR A 84 0.30 5.88 1.12
N PHE A 85 0.84 4.81 1.69
CA PHE A 85 1.72 3.89 0.97
C PHE A 85 0.91 2.84 0.22
N PHE A 86 -0.19 2.36 0.81
CA PHE A 86 -1.03 1.32 0.23
C PHE A 86 -2.52 1.68 0.28
N SER A 87 -3.25 1.39 -0.79
CA SER A 87 -4.71 1.46 -0.80
C SER A 87 -5.28 0.25 -0.07
N GLY A 88 -6.12 0.46 0.95
CA GLY A 88 -6.86 -0.63 1.58
C GLY A 88 -7.89 -1.23 0.62
N ASP A 89 -8.17 -2.53 0.74
CA ASP A 89 -9.28 -3.18 0.02
C ASP A 89 -10.61 -2.48 0.43
N GLY A 90 -11.09 -1.57 -0.41
CA GLY A 90 -12.27 -0.73 -0.12
C GLY A 90 -12.26 0.66 -0.77
N ASP A 91 -11.15 1.08 -1.38
CA ASP A 91 -10.98 2.45 -1.89
C ASP A 91 -11.57 2.75 -3.28
N GLU A 92 -12.34 1.80 -3.85
CA GLU A 92 -13.20 2.10 -5.01
C GLU A 92 -14.31 3.09 -4.65
N ALA A 93 -14.68 3.20 -3.37
CA ALA A 93 -15.73 4.09 -2.91
C ALA A 93 -15.24 5.51 -2.53
N ALA A 94 -13.99 5.68 -2.10
CA ALA A 94 -13.49 6.97 -1.59
C ALA A 94 -13.07 7.94 -2.71
N THR A 95 -12.60 7.42 -3.86
CA THR A 95 -12.21 8.24 -5.01
C THR A 95 -13.40 9.02 -5.60
N ILE A 96 -14.64 8.54 -5.41
CA ILE A 96 -15.86 9.20 -5.90
C ILE A 96 -16.21 10.44 -5.06
N VAL A 97 -15.80 10.49 -3.78
CA VAL A 97 -16.18 11.58 -2.87
C VAL A 97 -15.30 12.82 -3.06
N THR A 98 -14.03 12.65 -3.43
CA THR A 98 -13.09 13.77 -3.62
C THR A 98 -13.28 14.49 -4.97
N MET A 99 -14.12 13.96 -5.87
CA MET A 99 -14.34 14.51 -7.22
C MET A 99 -15.66 15.29 -7.36
N ARG A 100 -16.30 15.65 -6.24
CA ARG A 100 -17.48 16.53 -6.22
C ARG A 100 -17.13 17.86 -5.56
N ILE A 101 -16.54 18.75 -6.35
CA ILE A 101 -16.55 20.21 -6.14
C ILE A 101 -17.50 20.78 -7.19
#